data_AF-A0A1B2LZU1-F1
#
_entry.id   AF-A0A1B2LZU1-F1
#
_cell.length_a   1.000
_cell.length_b   1.000
_cell.length_c   1.000
_cell.angle_alpha   90.00
_cell.angle_beta   90.00
_cell.angle_gamma   90.00
#
_symmetry.space_group_name_H-M   'P 1'
#
loop_
_entity.id
_entity.type
_entity.pdbx_description
1 polymer ?
#
loop_
_entity_poly.entity_id
_entity_poly.type
_entity_poly.pdbx_seq_one_letter_code
_entity_poly.pdbx_strand_id
1 'polypeptide(L)'
;MKSNISKPSVASNDTATDYIVGDVVVYEDGIIGLSSLQTIEAYQPDDHYWLAGGQLVHATHIRHATTAEITARRRLDISTNGVLIA
;
A
#
# COMPACT_ATOMS: atom_id res chain seq x y z
N MET A 1 -4.39 16.81 -13.68
CA MET A 1 -4.51 15.45 -14.28
C MET A 1 -3.58 14.55 -13.48
N LYS A 2 -4.01 13.35 -13.08
CA LYS A 2 -3.10 12.35 -12.48
C LYS A 2 -2.35 11.68 -13.64
N SER A 3 -1.03 11.84 -13.71
CA SER A 3 -0.23 11.31 -14.82
C SER A 3 0.30 9.94 -14.47
N ASN A 4 -0.23 8.85 -15.02
CA ASN A 4 0.35 7.53 -14.76
C ASN A 4 1.63 7.35 -15.59
N ILE A 5 2.75 7.03 -14.94
CA ILE A 5 4.04 6.77 -15.60
C ILE A 5 4.37 5.28 -15.40
N SER A 6 5.04 4.66 -16.37
CA SER A 6 5.55 3.30 -16.17
C SER A 6 6.72 3.34 -15.19
N LYS A 7 6.73 2.46 -14.17
CA LYS A 7 7.92 2.29 -13.34
C LYS A 7 9.08 1.81 -14.22
N PRO A 8 10.25 2.49 -14.21
CA PRO A 8 11.40 2.01 -14.95
C PRO A 8 11.80 0.63 -14.46
N SER A 9 12.17 -0.27 -15.37
CA SER A 9 12.65 -1.61 -15.03
C SER A 9 13.97 -1.49 -14.27
N VAL A 10 13.93 -1.36 -12.94
CA VAL A 10 15.12 -1.31 -12.11
C VAL A 10 15.72 -2.71 -12.00
N ALA A 11 17.03 -2.81 -12.17
CA ALA A 11 17.77 -4.07 -12.09
C ALA A 11 17.75 -4.61 -10.65
N SER A 12 16.75 -5.45 -10.32
CA SER A 12 16.66 -6.52 -9.30
C SER A 12 17.23 -6.32 -7.88
N ASN A 13 17.81 -5.16 -7.55
CA ASN A 13 18.52 -4.88 -6.31
C ASN A 13 17.83 -3.76 -5.51
N ASP A 14 16.77 -3.17 -6.06
CA ASP A 14 15.96 -2.19 -5.36
C ASP A 14 14.89 -2.95 -4.55
N THR A 15 15.00 -2.90 -3.22
CA THR A 15 14.09 -3.57 -2.30
C THR A 15 12.72 -2.88 -2.21
N ALA A 16 12.47 -1.84 -3.01
CA ALA A 16 11.18 -1.21 -3.14
C ALA A 16 10.16 -2.24 -3.68
N THR A 17 9.19 -2.60 -2.84
CA THR A 17 8.10 -3.50 -3.23
C THR A 17 7.38 -2.90 -4.44
N ASP A 18 7.40 -3.61 -5.57
CA ASP A 18 6.77 -3.16 -6.80
C ASP A 18 5.26 -3.38 -6.72
N TYR A 19 4.51 -2.29 -6.50
CA TYR A 19 3.06 -2.30 -6.59
C TYR A 19 2.58 -2.09 -8.03
N ILE A 20 1.48 -2.75 -8.40
CA ILE A 20 0.79 -2.56 -9.67
C ILE A 20 -0.60 -1.96 -9.49
N VAL A 21 -1.14 -1.35 -10.55
CA VAL A 21 -2.50 -0.81 -10.54
C VAL A 21 -3.50 -1.91 -10.21
N GLY A 22 -4.36 -1.67 -9.22
CA GLY A 22 -5.34 -2.63 -8.71
C GLY A 22 -4.90 -3.35 -7.44
N ASP A 23 -3.63 -3.28 -7.04
CA ASP A 23 -3.19 -3.86 -5.77
C ASP A 23 -3.90 -3.20 -4.59
N VAL A 24 -4.26 -4.04 -3.60
CA VAL A 24 -4.85 -3.59 -2.35
C VAL A 24 -3.74 -3.46 -1.31
N VAL A 25 -3.62 -2.27 -0.75
CA VAL A 25 -2.58 -1.91 0.22
C VAL A 25 -3.20 -1.35 1.49
N VAL A 26 -2.42 -1.42 2.57
CA VAL A 26 -2.69 -0.73 3.84
C VAL A 26 -1.48 0.12 4.19
N TYR A 27 -1.69 1.13 5.03
CA TYR A 27 -0.59 1.88 5.60
C TYR A 27 0.22 1.00 6.56
N GLU A 28 1.54 1.23 6.61
CA GLU A 28 2.46 0.54 7.53
C GLU A 28 2.17 0.84 9.00
N ASP A 29 2.67 -0.03 9.89
CA ASP A 29 2.53 0.11 11.34
C ASP A 29 3.19 1.40 11.83
N GLY A 30 2.45 2.20 12.60
CA GLY A 30 2.88 3.52 13.07
C GLY A 30 2.17 4.72 12.42
N ILE A 31 1.47 4.53 11.30
CA ILE A 31 0.57 5.55 10.73
C ILE A 31 -0.83 5.36 11.34
N ILE A 32 -1.05 6.01 12.49
CA ILE A 32 -2.26 5.87 13.31
C ILE A 32 -3.45 6.59 12.65
N GLY A 33 -4.63 5.96 12.66
CA GLY A 33 -5.89 6.56 12.20
C GLY A 33 -6.30 6.19 10.78
N LEU A 34 -5.50 5.42 10.05
CA LEU A 34 -5.82 4.92 8.71
C LEU A 34 -6.05 3.41 8.76
N SER A 35 -7.32 3.04 8.96
CA SER A 35 -7.77 1.64 9.00
C SER A 35 -8.39 1.15 7.69
N SER A 36 -8.54 2.04 6.70
CA SER A 36 -9.14 1.69 5.41
C SER A 36 -8.13 1.02 4.48
N LEU A 37 -8.59 -0.02 3.78
CA LEU A 37 -7.88 -0.54 2.62
C LEU A 37 -7.82 0.53 1.54
N GLN A 38 -6.72 0.56 0.81
CA GLN A 38 -6.49 1.47 -0.30
C GLN A 38 -6.17 0.65 -1.55
N THR A 39 -6.41 1.23 -2.72
CA THR A 39 -6.11 0.58 -4.00
C THR A 39 -5.15 1.43 -4.79
N ILE A 40 -4.11 0.81 -5.35
CA ILE A 40 -3.16 1.50 -6.22
C ILE A 40 -3.83 1.87 -7.53
N GLU A 41 -3.75 3.14 -7.89
CA GLU A 41 -4.36 3.70 -9.10
C GLU A 41 -3.30 4.02 -10.17
N ALA A 42 -2.13 4.52 -9.76
CA ALA A 42 -1.05 4.89 -10.67
C ALA A 42 0.30 4.97 -9.97
N TYR A 43 1.37 4.64 -10.69
CA TYR A 43 2.75 4.92 -10.25
C TYR A 43 3.14 6.36 -10.59
N GLN A 44 3.94 6.99 -9.73
CA GLN A 44 4.63 8.26 -9.90
C GLN A 44 6.14 8.07 -9.70
N PRO A 45 6.98 8.98 -10.23
CA PRO A 45 8.42 8.96 -9.96
C PRO A 45 8.76 8.93 -8.46
N ASP A 46 9.99 8.50 -8.16
CA ASP A 46 10.51 8.40 -6.80
C ASP A 46 9.69 7.46 -5.90
N ASP A 47 9.22 6.32 -6.43
CA ASP A 47 8.46 5.30 -5.69
C ASP A 47 7.21 5.79 -4.97
N HIS A 48 6.55 6.79 -5.56
CA HIS A 48 5.26 7.25 -5.11
C HIS A 48 4.12 6.59 -5.88
N TYR A 49 2.99 6.40 -5.22
CA TYR A 49 1.81 5.78 -5.79
C TYR A 49 0.57 6.59 -5.45
N TRP A 50 -0.27 6.82 -6.46
CA TRP A 50 -1.61 7.33 -6.25
C TRP A 50 -2.51 6.21 -5.74
N LEU A 51 -3.24 6.52 -4.68
CA LEU A 51 -4.31 5.69 -4.16
C LEU A 51 -5.64 6.14 -4.78
N ALA A 52 -6.58 5.22 -4.92
CA ALA A 52 -7.92 5.48 -5.46
C ALA A 52 -8.67 6.62 -4.71
N GLY A 53 -8.35 6.85 -3.44
CA GLY A 53 -8.85 7.99 -2.65
C GLY A 53 -8.26 9.35 -3.03
N GLY A 54 -7.35 9.41 -4.01
CA GLY A 54 -6.65 10.63 -4.44
C GLY A 54 -5.48 11.03 -3.55
N GLN A 55 -5.01 10.14 -2.66
CA GLN A 55 -3.83 10.36 -1.84
C GLN A 55 -2.57 9.88 -2.57
N LEU A 56 -1.48 10.65 -2.48
CA LEU A 56 -0.16 10.25 -2.95
C LEU A 56 0.63 9.70 -1.77
N VAL A 57 1.27 8.54 -1.92
CA VAL A 57 2.03 7.90 -0.85
C VAL A 57 3.32 7.30 -1.37
N HIS A 58 4.39 7.36 -0.58
CA HIS A 58 5.64 6.68 -0.86
C HIS A 58 5.54 5.18 -0.53
N ALA A 59 6.18 4.32 -1.30
CA ALA A 59 6.14 2.86 -1.15
C ALA A 59 6.45 2.37 0.27
N THR A 60 7.35 3.05 0.99
CA THR A 60 7.77 2.67 2.36
C THR A 60 6.72 2.93 3.44
N HIS A 61 5.64 3.64 3.11
CA HIS A 61 4.55 3.94 4.05
C HIS A 61 3.35 3.02 3.88
N ILE A 62 3.42 2.09 2.92
CA ILE A 62 2.36 1.14 2.62
C ILE A 62 2.94 -0.26 2.49
N ARG A 63 2.06 -1.26 2.68
CA ARG A 63 2.32 -2.67 2.38
C ARG A 63 1.11 -3.29 1.72
N HIS A 64 1.29 -4.43 1.06
CA HIS A 64 0.16 -5.24 0.62
C HIS A 64 -0.76 -5.57 1.79
N ALA A 65 -2.06 -5.45 1.56
CA ALA A 65 -3.06 -5.93 2.48
C ALA A 65 -2.98 -7.46 2.55
N THR A 66 -3.03 -8.00 3.77
CA THR A 66 -3.12 -9.45 3.98
C THR A 66 -4.49 -9.96 3.54
N THR A 67 -4.61 -11.25 3.24
CA THR A 67 -5.89 -11.88 2.91
C THR A 67 -6.94 -11.68 4.01
N ALA A 68 -6.52 -11.66 5.28
CA ALA A 68 -7.40 -11.42 6.42
C ALA A 68 -7.96 -9.98 6.40
N GLU A 69 -7.12 -8.99 6.12
CA GLU A 69 -7.53 -7.58 5.99
C GLU A 69 -8.48 -7.36 4.80
N ILE A 70 -8.18 -7.98 3.66
CA ILE A 70 -9.06 -7.95 2.48
C ILE A 70 -10.43 -8.57 2.80
N THR A 71 -10.44 -9.72 3.49
CA THR A 71 -11.67 -10.41 3.89
C THR A 71 -12.47 -9.58 4.90
N ALA A 72 -11.79 -8.96 5.86
CA ALA A 72 -12.40 -8.07 6.85
C ALA A 72 -12.78 -6.70 6.28
N ARG A 73 -12.33 -6.37 5.06
CA ARG A 73 -12.48 -5.07 4.38
C ARG A 73 -11.91 -3.89 5.17
N ARG A 74 -10.89 -4.13 5.99
CA ARG A 74 -10.20 -3.13 6.80
C ARG A 74 -8.85 -3.64 7.24
N ARG A 75 -7.97 -2.72 7.61
CA ARG A 75 -6.73 -3.01 8.30
C ARG A 75 -7.04 -3.69 9.64
N LEU A 76 -6.24 -4.70 9.95
CA LEU A 76 -6.28 -5.42 11.22
C LEU A 76 -5.04 -5.01 12.00
N ASP A 77 -5.24 -4.65 13.27
CA ASP A 77 -4.11 -4.30 14.13
C ASP A 77 -3.43 -5.60 14.57
N ILE A 78 -2.10 -5.57 14.64
CA ILE A 78 -1.35 -6.70 15.18
C ILE A 78 -1.49 -6.60 16.69
N SER A 79 -2.43 -7.35 17.28
CA SER A 79 -2.45 -7.48 18.74
C SER A 79 -1.11 -8.03 19.17
N THR A 80 -0.53 -7.45 20.22
CA THR A 80 0.83 -7.63 20.76
C THR A 80 1.22 -9.10 21.09
N ASN A 81 0.35 -10.07 20.78
CA ASN A 81 0.54 -11.52 20.94
C ASN A 81 0.50 -12.30 19.61
N GLY A 82 0.62 -11.64 18.45
CA GLY A 82 0.59 -12.32 17.14
C GLY A 82 -0.80 -12.79 16.69
N VAL A 83 -1.85 -12.31 17.36
CA VAL A 83 -3.25 -12.57 17.00
C VAL A 83 -3.77 -11.35 16.25
N LEU A 84 -4.24 -11.54 15.02
CA LEU A 84 -4.93 -10.48 14.28
C LEU A 84 -6.25 -10.19 14.99
N ILE A 85 -6.38 -9.00 15.56
CA ILE A 85 -7.64 -8.58 16.18
C ILE A 85 -8.45 -7.76 15.17
N ALA A 86 -9.69 -8.21 15.02
CA ALA A 86 -10.76 -7.44 14.40
C ALA A 86 -11.13 -6.30 15.35
#